data_AF-G8PIE1-F1
#
_entry.id   AF-G8PIE1-F1
#
_cell.length_a   1.000
_cell.length_b   1.000
_cell.length_c   1.000
_cell.angle_alpha   90.00
_cell.angle_beta   90.00
_cell.angle_gamma   90.00
#
_symmetry.space_group_name_H-M   'P 1'
#
loop_
_entity.id
_entity.type
_entity.pdbx_description
1 polymer ?
#
loop_
_entity_poly.entity_id
_entity_poly.type
_entity_poly.pdbx_seq_one_letter_code
_entity_poly.pdbx_strand_id
1 'polypeptide(L)'
;MKQKQYITTLVLAFVAALAIQNAQADGNRVTRECQELSEITPDVELPMIAAAVSECANHSDPSRKLSIFLSGLIKVQFDTRRVEGTSLGSATMFYQMLTFLKMTEAEKEQFKRDGKEFAEEARVLACAEMRRQGPPTYHPSWFVNVAQQKSQHEQAGKLKEIDAAAEWDAVLTLFCSAK
;
A
#
# COMPACT_ATOMS: atom_id res chain seq x y z
N MET A 1 25.57 24.25 6.86
CA MET A 1 24.16 24.39 7.29
C MET A 1 23.13 24.51 6.16
N LYS A 2 23.51 24.62 4.87
CA LYS A 2 22.55 24.82 3.76
C LYS A 2 21.98 23.52 3.15
N GLN A 3 22.65 22.37 3.30
CA GLN A 3 22.29 21.12 2.61
C GLN A 3 21.02 20.43 3.14
N LYS A 4 20.70 20.60 4.44
CA LYS A 4 19.50 19.99 5.05
C LYS A 4 18.18 20.61 4.55
N GLN A 5 18.17 21.90 4.19
CA GLN A 5 16.95 22.57 3.69
C GLN A 5 16.58 22.14 2.28
N TYR A 6 17.56 21.84 1.41
CA TYR A 6 17.28 21.42 0.03
C TYR A 6 16.62 20.04 -0.04
N ILE A 7 17.02 19.11 0.84
CA ILE A 7 16.45 17.74 0.88
C ILE A 7 14.98 17.80 1.32
N THR A 8 14.66 18.56 2.37
CA THR A 8 13.27 18.70 2.85
C THR A 8 12.35 19.36 1.81
N THR A 9 12.88 20.34 1.07
CA THR A 9 12.10 21.06 0.04
C THR A 9 11.83 20.19 -1.19
N LEU A 10 12.79 19.35 -1.60
CA LEU A 10 12.62 18.37 -2.70
C LEU A 10 11.63 17.26 -2.34
N VAL A 11 11.64 16.78 -1.09
CA VAL A 11 10.70 15.76 -0.62
C VAL A 11 9.27 16.29 -0.60
N LEU A 12 9.06 17.53 -0.14
CA LEU A 12 7.73 18.17 -0.13
C LEU A 12 7.20 18.46 -1.54
N ALA A 13 8.07 18.90 -2.45
CA ALA A 13 7.68 19.14 -3.85
C ALA A 13 7.30 17.85 -4.58
N PHE A 14 7.96 16.73 -4.27
CA PHE A 14 7.69 15.42 -4.86
C PHE A 14 6.37 14.81 -4.39
N VAL A 15 6.05 14.96 -3.10
CA VAL A 15 4.75 14.56 -2.54
C VAL A 15 3.61 15.37 -3.17
N ALA A 16 3.82 16.67 -3.39
CA ALA A 16 2.84 17.51 -4.06
C ALA A 16 2.65 17.12 -5.53
N ALA A 17 3.72 16.84 -6.27
CA ALA A 17 3.63 16.41 -7.67
C ALA A 17 2.92 15.05 -7.85
N LEU A 18 3.19 14.09 -6.95
CA LEU A 18 2.48 12.80 -6.93
C LEU A 18 1.01 12.96 -6.53
N ALA A 19 0.70 13.86 -5.60
CA ALA A 19 -0.68 14.17 -5.24
C ALA A 19 -1.45 14.85 -6.39
N ILE A 20 -0.79 15.68 -7.20
CA ILE A 20 -1.39 16.37 -8.35
C ILE A 20 -1.62 15.40 -9.52
N GLN A 21 -0.68 14.50 -9.81
CA GLN A 21 -0.86 13.49 -10.86
C GLN A 21 -2.00 12.51 -10.52
N ASN A 22 -2.15 12.14 -9.25
CA ASN A 22 -3.28 11.33 -8.80
C ASN A 22 -4.61 12.10 -8.77
N ALA A 23 -4.59 13.42 -8.60
CA ALA A 23 -5.80 14.25 -8.62
C ALA A 23 -6.32 14.53 -10.05
N GLN A 24 -5.52 14.30 -11.09
CA GLN A 24 -5.88 14.59 -12.48
C GLN A 24 -6.30 13.34 -13.28
N ALA A 25 -6.29 12.16 -12.67
CA ALA A 25 -6.67 10.92 -13.34
C ALA A 25 -8.18 10.68 -13.42
N ASP A 26 -9.04 11.45 -12.74
CA ASP A 26 -10.47 11.41 -13.05
C ASP A 26 -11.23 12.65 -12.55
N GLY A 27 -12.13 13.16 -13.41
CA GLY A 27 -13.07 14.24 -13.14
C GLY A 27 -14.20 13.84 -12.18
N ASN A 28 -13.97 12.88 -11.30
CA ASN A 28 -14.87 12.53 -10.21
C ASN A 28 -14.26 13.01 -8.90
N ARG A 29 -14.94 13.97 -8.29
CA ARG A 29 -14.72 14.42 -6.92
C ARG A 29 -14.75 13.16 -6.04
N VAL A 30 -13.58 12.68 -5.62
CA VAL A 30 -13.44 11.57 -4.67
C VAL A 30 -14.28 11.95 -3.45
N THR A 31 -15.44 11.31 -3.30
CA THR A 31 -16.21 11.40 -2.07
C THR A 31 -15.30 10.82 -0.98
N ARG A 32 -15.25 11.43 0.20
CA ARG A 32 -14.54 10.88 1.37
C ARG A 32 -15.32 9.68 1.94
N GLU A 33 -15.82 8.82 1.07
CA GLU A 33 -16.55 7.62 1.44
C GLU A 33 -15.54 6.48 1.53
N CYS A 34 -15.53 5.81 2.67
CA CYS A 34 -14.64 4.67 2.88
C CYS A 34 -15.02 3.58 1.88
N GLN A 35 -14.10 3.27 0.96
CA GLN A 35 -14.31 2.23 -0.05
C GLN A 35 -14.65 0.88 0.58
N GLU A 36 -15.46 0.09 -0.13
CA GLU A 36 -15.73 -1.29 0.26
C GLU A 36 -14.49 -2.16 0.01
N LEU A 37 -14.25 -3.16 0.86
CA LEU A 37 -13.10 -4.06 0.68
C LEU A 37 -13.12 -4.77 -0.69
N SER A 38 -14.31 -5.05 -1.22
CA SER A 38 -14.50 -5.66 -2.55
C SER A 38 -14.08 -4.76 -3.70
N GLU A 39 -13.92 -3.45 -3.48
CA GLU A 39 -13.43 -2.50 -4.48
C GLU A 39 -11.91 -2.52 -4.62
N ILE A 40 -11.20 -3.21 -3.73
CA ILE A 40 -9.74 -3.40 -3.82
C ILE A 40 -9.44 -4.52 -4.82
N THR A 41 -9.83 -4.38 -6.08
CA THR A 41 -9.70 -5.41 -7.12
C THR A 41 -8.24 -5.68 -7.52
N PRO A 42 -7.92 -6.77 -8.25
CA PRO A 42 -6.55 -7.10 -8.67
C PRO A 42 -5.78 -6.01 -9.41
N ASP A 43 -6.49 -5.11 -10.10
CA ASP A 43 -5.95 -4.01 -10.90
C ASP A 43 -5.72 -2.71 -10.11
N VAL A 44 -6.22 -2.61 -8.87
CA VAL A 44 -5.99 -1.43 -8.01
C VAL A 44 -4.55 -1.40 -7.50
N GLU A 45 -3.83 -0.32 -7.81
CA GLU A 45 -2.44 -0.11 -7.39
C GLU A 45 -2.30 0.35 -5.93
N LEU A 46 -1.13 0.07 -5.33
CA LEU A 46 -0.82 0.39 -3.93
C LEU A 46 -1.10 1.84 -3.51
N PRO A 47 -0.82 2.89 -4.31
CA PRO A 47 -1.14 4.26 -3.92
C PRO A 47 -2.64 4.53 -3.75
N MET A 48 -3.47 3.87 -4.54
CA MET A 48 -4.92 4.00 -4.44
C MET A 48 -5.43 3.32 -3.17
N ILE A 49 -4.90 2.13 -2.85
CA ILE A 49 -5.23 1.44 -1.60
C ILE A 49 -4.82 2.28 -0.39
N ALA A 50 -3.61 2.87 -0.40
CA ALA A 50 -3.14 3.75 0.67
C ALA A 50 -4.04 5.00 0.83
N ALA A 51 -4.52 5.57 -0.26
CA ALA A 51 -5.48 6.68 -0.23
C ALA A 51 -6.82 6.25 0.39
N ALA A 52 -7.36 5.11 -0.03
CA ALA A 52 -8.61 4.55 0.52
C ALA A 52 -8.53 4.33 2.03
N VAL A 53 -7.42 3.82 2.55
CA VAL A 53 -7.20 3.68 4.01
C VAL A 53 -7.23 5.04 4.72
N SER A 54 -6.61 6.07 4.12
CA SER A 54 -6.63 7.42 4.68
C SER A 54 -8.03 8.04 4.64
N GLU A 55 -8.84 7.73 3.64
CA GLU A 55 -10.24 8.18 3.54
C GLU A 55 -11.12 7.48 4.57
N CYS A 56 -10.82 6.22 4.88
CA CYS A 56 -11.45 5.46 5.96
C CYS A 56 -10.99 5.87 7.38
N ALA A 57 -10.07 6.83 7.55
CA ALA A 57 -9.43 7.13 8.84
C ALA A 57 -10.43 7.45 9.98
N ASN A 58 -11.54 8.12 9.65
CA ASN A 58 -12.61 8.48 10.60
C ASN A 58 -13.86 7.58 10.48
N HIS A 59 -13.78 6.46 9.76
CA HIS A 59 -14.90 5.55 9.62
C HIS A 59 -15.17 4.79 10.92
N SER A 60 -16.44 4.48 11.16
CA SER A 60 -16.94 3.80 12.37
C SER A 60 -16.68 2.29 12.40
N ASP A 61 -16.06 1.74 11.34
CA ASP A 61 -15.73 0.32 11.21
C ASP A 61 -14.20 0.15 11.14
N PRO A 62 -13.54 -0.11 12.28
CA PRO A 62 -12.11 -0.34 12.36
C PRO A 62 -11.65 -1.55 11.55
N SER A 63 -12.41 -2.65 11.57
CA SER A 63 -12.07 -3.91 10.92
C SER A 63 -12.00 -3.73 9.41
N ARG A 64 -12.92 -2.96 8.82
CA ARG A 64 -12.90 -2.60 7.40
C ARG A 64 -11.65 -1.79 7.03
N LYS A 65 -11.40 -0.68 7.71
CA LYS A 65 -10.22 0.17 7.46
C LYS A 65 -8.92 -0.64 7.53
N LEU A 66 -8.79 -1.48 8.55
CA LEU A 66 -7.63 -2.34 8.73
C LEU A 66 -7.54 -3.41 7.64
N SER A 67 -8.65 -4.00 7.20
CA SER A 67 -8.64 -5.02 6.15
C SER A 67 -8.17 -4.46 4.79
N ILE A 68 -8.51 -3.22 4.46
CA ILE A 68 -8.01 -2.54 3.25
C ILE A 68 -6.49 -2.34 3.37
N PHE A 69 -6.02 -1.88 4.53
CA PHE A 69 -4.59 -1.71 4.79
C PHE A 69 -3.81 -3.03 4.70
N LEU A 70 -4.35 -4.11 5.29
CA LEU A 70 -3.73 -5.44 5.23
C LEU A 70 -3.74 -6.01 3.81
N SER A 71 -4.77 -5.73 3.01
CA SER A 71 -4.81 -6.09 1.58
C SER A 71 -3.68 -5.41 0.80
N GLY A 72 -3.42 -4.13 1.09
CA GLY A 72 -2.25 -3.43 0.55
C GLY A 72 -0.92 -4.06 0.98
N LEU A 73 -0.79 -4.50 2.23
CA LEU A 73 0.43 -5.20 2.69
C LEU A 73 0.63 -6.56 2.02
N ILE A 74 -0.44 -7.31 1.75
CA ILE A 74 -0.38 -8.55 0.95
C ILE A 74 0.15 -8.23 -0.45
N LYS A 75 -0.40 -7.20 -1.11
CA LYS A 75 0.07 -6.76 -2.43
C LYS A 75 1.52 -6.26 -2.42
N VAL A 76 1.94 -5.56 -1.35
CA VAL A 76 3.36 -5.19 -1.14
C VAL A 76 4.24 -6.43 -1.11
N GLN A 77 3.87 -7.48 -0.37
CA GLN A 77 4.64 -8.72 -0.32
C GLN A 77 4.77 -9.37 -1.70
N PHE A 78 3.70 -9.37 -2.49
CA PHE A 78 3.75 -9.86 -3.86
C PHE A 78 4.64 -8.99 -4.76
N ASP A 79 4.50 -7.67 -4.71
CA ASP A 79 5.32 -6.75 -5.51
C ASP A 79 6.82 -6.86 -5.19
N THR A 80 7.19 -7.12 -3.93
CA THR A 80 8.59 -7.38 -3.55
C THR A 80 9.17 -8.66 -4.17
N ARG A 81 8.31 -9.63 -4.50
CA ARG A 81 8.74 -10.88 -5.14
C ARG A 81 8.96 -10.68 -6.64
N ARG A 82 8.11 -9.88 -7.30
CA ARG A 82 8.17 -9.65 -8.75
C ARG A 82 8.98 -8.44 -9.21
N VAL A 83 9.43 -7.57 -8.30
CA VAL A 83 10.27 -6.40 -8.63
C VAL A 83 11.65 -6.52 -7.98
N GLU A 84 12.70 -6.29 -8.75
CA GLU A 84 14.08 -6.30 -8.28
C GLU A 84 14.44 -5.05 -7.45
N GLY A 85 15.37 -5.24 -6.51
CA GLY A 85 16.06 -4.14 -5.83
C GLY A 85 15.36 -3.52 -4.62
N THR A 86 14.21 -4.05 -4.16
CA THR A 86 13.55 -3.56 -2.93
C THR A 86 13.36 -4.68 -1.91
N SER A 87 13.79 -4.46 -0.66
CA SER A 87 13.53 -5.39 0.43
C SER A 87 12.07 -5.27 0.91
N LEU A 88 11.51 -6.37 1.44
CA LEU A 88 10.17 -6.35 2.03
C LEU A 88 10.03 -5.30 3.15
N GLY A 89 11.05 -5.15 3.99
CA GLY A 89 11.05 -4.16 5.07
C GLY A 89 10.96 -2.73 4.54
N SER A 90 11.77 -2.38 3.53
CA SER A 90 11.74 -1.06 2.91
C SER A 90 10.41 -0.78 2.22
N ALA A 91 9.88 -1.76 1.49
CA ALA A 91 8.60 -1.66 0.78
C ALA A 91 7.42 -1.43 1.73
N THR A 92 7.37 -2.22 2.81
CA THR A 92 6.36 -2.08 3.86
C THR A 92 6.41 -0.68 4.48
N MET A 93 7.60 -0.18 4.79
CA MET A 93 7.78 1.17 5.33
C MET A 93 7.26 2.24 4.36
N PHE A 94 7.54 2.14 3.06
CA PHE A 94 7.06 3.12 2.09
C PHE A 94 5.54 3.10 1.94
N TYR A 95 4.93 1.91 1.92
CA TYR A 95 3.48 1.79 1.89
C TYR A 95 2.82 2.38 3.14
N GLN A 96 3.38 2.12 4.32
CA GLN A 96 2.94 2.73 5.58
C GLN A 96 3.07 4.26 5.56
N MET A 97 4.21 4.78 5.08
CA MET A 97 4.40 6.22 4.94
C MET A 97 3.34 6.83 4.03
N LEU A 98 3.05 6.21 2.88
CA LEU A 98 2.04 6.68 1.94
C LEU A 98 0.64 6.68 2.57
N THR A 99 0.31 5.60 3.28
CA THR A 99 -0.98 5.42 3.97
C THR A 99 -1.19 6.49 5.05
N PHE A 100 -0.19 6.73 5.88
CA PHE A 100 -0.31 7.62 7.04
C PHE A 100 0.05 9.08 6.75
N LEU A 101 0.46 9.40 5.52
CA LEU A 101 0.92 10.74 5.12
C LEU A 101 -0.13 11.83 5.35
N LYS A 102 -1.40 11.52 5.08
CA LYS A 102 -2.52 12.48 5.16
C LYS A 102 -3.28 12.39 6.48
N MET A 103 -2.94 11.43 7.35
CA MET A 103 -3.56 11.28 8.67
C MET A 103 -2.95 12.24 9.69
N THR A 104 -3.80 12.79 10.55
CA THR A 104 -3.42 13.45 11.79
C THR A 104 -2.81 12.46 12.79
N GLU A 105 -2.08 12.96 13.78
CA GLU A 105 -1.53 12.10 14.85
C GLU A 105 -2.63 11.38 15.65
N ALA A 106 -3.79 12.04 15.83
CA ALA A 106 -4.94 11.43 16.51
C ALA A 106 -5.50 10.23 15.72
N GLU A 107 -5.61 10.36 14.40
CA GLU A 107 -6.04 9.28 13.50
C GLU A 107 -5.02 8.13 13.48
N LYS A 108 -3.71 8.43 13.46
CA LYS A 108 -2.65 7.41 13.54
C LYS A 108 -2.70 6.63 14.85
N GLU A 109 -2.86 7.33 15.98
CA GLU A 109 -2.99 6.69 17.29
C GLU A 109 -4.29 5.89 17.41
N GLN A 110 -5.39 6.35 16.80
CA GLN A 110 -6.61 5.56 16.71
C GLN A 110 -6.40 4.31 15.86
N PHE A 111 -5.80 4.43 14.67
CA PHE A 111 -5.46 3.29 13.81
C PHE A 111 -4.61 2.25 14.55
N LYS A 112 -3.66 2.71 15.37
CA LYS A 112 -2.82 1.84 16.19
C LYS A 112 -3.59 1.15 17.31
N ARG A 113 -4.57 1.83 17.93
CA ARG A 113 -5.47 1.21 18.92
C ARG A 113 -6.37 0.17 18.25
N ASP A 114 -6.99 0.54 17.15
CA ASP A 114 -7.83 -0.35 16.34
C ASP A 114 -7.06 -1.61 15.95
N GLY A 115 -5.81 -1.45 15.49
CA GLY A 115 -4.96 -2.59 15.12
C GLY A 115 -4.58 -3.52 16.28
N LYS A 116 -4.74 -3.11 17.54
CA LYS A 116 -4.55 -4.03 18.68
C LYS A 116 -5.80 -4.85 18.97
N GLU A 117 -6.97 -4.31 18.67
CA GLU A 117 -8.27 -4.89 19.04
C GLU A 117 -8.87 -5.70 17.87
N PHE A 118 -8.75 -5.19 16.65
CA PHE A 118 -9.44 -5.70 15.47
C PHE A 118 -8.52 -6.36 14.43
N ALA A 119 -7.21 -6.51 14.72
CA ALA A 119 -6.26 -7.03 13.75
C ALA A 119 -6.61 -8.43 13.23
N GLU A 120 -7.08 -9.33 14.09
CA GLU A 120 -7.41 -10.70 13.66
C GLU A 120 -8.64 -10.73 12.76
N GLU A 121 -9.69 -9.99 13.11
CA GLU A 121 -10.89 -9.86 12.28
C GLU A 121 -10.55 -9.25 10.92
N ALA A 122 -9.81 -8.14 10.92
CA ALA A 122 -9.35 -7.48 9.71
C ALA A 122 -8.48 -8.38 8.83
N ARG A 123 -7.63 -9.21 9.44
CA ARG A 123 -6.78 -10.19 8.74
C ARG A 123 -7.62 -11.27 8.08
N VAL A 124 -8.62 -11.82 8.78
CA VAL A 124 -9.55 -12.81 8.22
C VAL A 124 -10.28 -12.23 7.00
N LEU A 125 -10.80 -11.01 7.11
CA LEU A 125 -11.50 -10.31 6.02
C LEU A 125 -10.58 -10.07 4.81
N ALA A 126 -9.39 -9.49 5.03
CA ALA A 126 -8.42 -9.25 3.97
C ALA A 126 -8.00 -10.54 3.28
N CYS A 127 -7.72 -11.60 4.04
CA CYS A 127 -7.32 -12.89 3.51
C CYS A 127 -8.42 -13.61 2.73
N ALA A 128 -9.68 -13.50 3.17
CA ALA A 128 -10.81 -14.04 2.42
C ALA A 128 -10.93 -13.34 1.06
N GLU A 129 -10.83 -12.02 1.05
CA GLU A 129 -10.96 -11.24 -0.19
C GLU A 129 -9.78 -11.44 -1.14
N MET A 130 -8.53 -11.38 -0.64
CA MET A 130 -7.34 -11.56 -1.49
C MET A 130 -7.24 -12.98 -2.09
N ARG A 131 -7.76 -14.01 -1.40
CA ARG A 131 -7.92 -15.36 -1.98
C ARG A 131 -8.94 -15.39 -3.11
N ARG A 132 -10.07 -14.70 -2.94
CA ARG A 132 -11.15 -14.63 -3.93
C ARG A 132 -10.68 -13.95 -5.22
N GLN A 133 -9.86 -12.92 -5.08
CA GLN A 133 -9.43 -12.06 -6.19
C GLN A 133 -8.29 -12.64 -7.03
N GLY A 134 -7.36 -13.36 -6.42
CA GLY A 134 -6.14 -13.82 -7.11
C GLY A 134 -5.05 -12.75 -7.21
N PRO A 135 -3.97 -13.02 -7.95
CA PRO A 135 -2.80 -12.16 -8.01
C PRO A 135 -3.09 -10.78 -8.62
N PRO A 136 -2.35 -9.73 -8.21
CA PRO A 136 -2.39 -8.43 -8.87
C PRO A 136 -2.16 -8.52 -10.38
N THR A 137 -3.02 -7.82 -11.14
CA THR A 137 -2.95 -7.76 -12.60
C THR A 137 -2.35 -6.45 -13.12
N TYR A 138 -2.21 -5.44 -12.24
CA TYR A 138 -1.57 -4.18 -12.60
C TYR A 138 -0.06 -4.33 -12.82
N HIS A 139 0.49 -3.44 -13.66
CA HIS A 139 1.93 -3.23 -13.75
C HIS A 139 2.41 -2.45 -12.51
N PRO A 140 3.41 -2.92 -11.73
CA PRO A 140 3.78 -2.33 -10.44
C PRO A 140 4.61 -1.06 -10.58
N SER A 141 4.13 -0.09 -11.35
CA SER A 141 4.84 1.13 -11.75
C SER A 141 5.34 1.92 -10.54
N TRP A 142 4.48 2.10 -9.53
CA TRP A 142 4.88 2.74 -8.28
C TRP A 142 6.05 2.02 -7.60
N PHE A 143 5.99 0.68 -7.54
CA PHE A 143 7.00 -0.13 -6.87
C PHE A 143 8.33 -0.15 -7.63
N VAL A 144 8.27 -0.20 -8.96
CA VAL A 144 9.41 -0.06 -9.86
C VAL A 144 10.11 1.28 -9.63
N ASN A 145 9.35 2.38 -9.57
CA ASN A 145 9.89 3.70 -9.33
C ASN A 145 10.56 3.81 -7.95
N VAL A 146 9.93 3.26 -6.91
CA VAL A 146 10.52 3.21 -5.55
C VAL A 146 11.84 2.43 -5.56
N ALA A 147 11.88 1.27 -6.22
CA ALA A 147 13.08 0.46 -6.33
C ALA A 147 14.23 1.22 -6.99
N GLN A 148 13.97 1.84 -8.15
CA GLN A 148 14.97 2.60 -8.92
C GLN A 148 15.54 3.79 -8.14
N GLN A 149 14.72 4.45 -7.33
CA GLN A 149 15.15 5.64 -6.58
C GLN A 149 15.88 5.32 -5.28
N LYS A 150 15.61 4.15 -4.68
CA LYS A 150 16.04 3.82 -3.32
C LYS A 150 17.10 2.74 -3.25
N SER A 151 17.21 1.94 -4.30
CA SER A 151 18.22 0.89 -4.41
C SER A 151 19.45 1.38 -5.13
N GLN A 152 20.62 0.88 -4.72
CA GLN A 152 21.87 1.04 -5.46
C GLN A 152 22.11 -0.14 -6.43
N HIS A 153 21.18 -1.09 -6.49
CA HIS A 153 21.30 -2.27 -7.32
C HIS A 153 21.07 -1.92 -8.80
N GLU A 154 21.92 -2.40 -9.68
CA GLU A 154 21.83 -2.11 -11.12
C GLU A 154 20.52 -2.59 -11.75
N GLN A 155 19.97 -3.69 -11.23
CA GLN A 155 18.72 -4.27 -11.72
C GLN A 155 17.48 -3.66 -11.03
N ALA A 156 17.62 -2.63 -10.19
CA ALA A 156 16.50 -2.09 -9.43
C ALA A 156 15.33 -1.65 -10.32
N GLY A 157 14.12 -2.09 -9.95
CA GLY A 157 12.91 -1.82 -10.71
C GLY A 157 12.71 -2.70 -11.95
N LYS A 158 13.60 -3.67 -12.23
CA LYS A 158 13.31 -4.68 -13.25
C LYS A 158 12.25 -5.66 -12.74
N LEU A 159 11.35 -6.06 -13.64
CA LEU A 159 10.38 -7.10 -13.37
C LEU A 159 11.05 -8.47 -13.52
N LYS A 160 10.81 -9.34 -12.54
CA LYS A 160 11.23 -10.74 -12.59
C LYS A 160 10.19 -11.55 -13.35
N GLU A 161 10.64 -12.54 -14.10
CA GLU A 161 9.75 -13.59 -14.62
C GLU A 161 9.40 -14.51 -13.45
N ILE A 162 8.13 -14.50 -13.05
CA ILE A 162 7.61 -15.32 -11.94
C ILE A 162 6.34 -16.07 -12.36
N ASP A 163 6.08 -17.20 -11.72
CA ASP A 163 4.75 -17.78 -11.69
C ASP A 163 3.89 -16.97 -10.72
N ALA A 164 3.08 -16.06 -11.27
CA ALA A 164 2.27 -15.15 -10.47
C ALA A 164 1.27 -15.89 -9.57
N ALA A 165 0.72 -17.03 -10.00
CA ALA A 165 -0.23 -17.79 -9.20
C ALA A 165 0.48 -18.47 -8.02
N ALA A 166 1.63 -19.11 -8.27
CA ALA A 166 2.41 -19.76 -7.23
C ALA A 166 2.97 -18.77 -6.19
N GLU A 167 3.50 -17.63 -6.65
CA GLU A 167 4.01 -16.59 -5.74
C GLU A 167 2.89 -15.93 -4.93
N TRP A 168 1.70 -15.77 -5.52
CA TRP A 168 0.54 -15.26 -4.79
C TRP A 168 0.08 -16.22 -3.70
N ASP A 169 -0.01 -17.52 -4.00
CA ASP A 169 -0.36 -18.53 -3.00
C ASP A 169 0.69 -18.59 -1.87
N ALA A 170 1.98 -18.45 -2.20
CA ALA A 170 3.04 -18.38 -1.20
C ALA A 170 2.91 -17.15 -0.28
N VAL A 171 2.59 -15.98 -0.85
CA VAL A 171 2.32 -14.75 -0.07
C VAL A 171 1.11 -14.94 0.85
N LEU A 172 0.00 -15.43 0.31
CA LEU A 172 -1.22 -15.65 1.07
C LEU A 172 -1.01 -16.70 2.16
N THR A 173 -0.26 -17.77 1.90
CA THR A 173 0.06 -18.77 2.92
C THR A 173 0.83 -18.15 4.07
N LEU A 174 1.87 -17.35 3.77
CA LEU A 174 2.67 -16.67 4.79
C LEU A 174 1.84 -15.68 5.61
N PHE A 175 1.05 -14.84 4.95
CA PHE A 175 0.28 -13.77 5.60
C PHE A 175 -0.95 -14.30 6.34
N CYS A 176 -1.69 -15.22 5.73
CA CYS A 176 -2.99 -15.67 6.20
C CYS A 176 -2.94 -16.87 7.14
N SER A 177 -1.77 -17.49 7.33
CA SER A 177 -1.59 -18.60 8.28
C SER A 177 -0.87 -18.20 9.56
N ALA A 178 -0.39 -16.95 9.66
CA ALA A 178 0.19 -16.43 10.90
C ALA A 178 -0.91 -16.38 11.99
N LYS A 179 -0.66 -17.06 13.11
CA LYS A 179 -1.42 -16.98 14.36
C LYS A 179 -0.71 -16.08 15.34
#